data_AF-A0A7Y7AD41-F1
#
_entry.id   AF-A0A7Y7AD41-F1
#
_cell.length_a   1.000
_cell.length_b   1.000
_cell.length_c   1.000
_cell.angle_alpha   90.00
_cell.angle_beta   90.00
_cell.angle_gamma   90.00
#
_symmetry.space_group_name_H-M   'P 1'
#
loop_
_entity.id
_entity.type
_entity.pdbx_description
1 polymer ?
#
loop_
_entity_poly.entity_id
_entity_poly.type
_entity_poly.pdbx_seq_one_letter_code
_entity_poly.pdbx_strand_id
1 'polypeptide(L)'
;MKIRSLLSLILILTSCAFHSGTLTSNVTAEPVVHKDIAVGVASTNRVLQIGGLSKDALISEARKNMVRSRPLEGAEQYNNIEVNFKNTFYILGHKTKVTITADVIEPKDSVNQPSYSERYLKKLTNPGPQIDLFAVGDSITLNNYNYQKGEIVRFLGEDFHRVEISYTDAKNNVKTKKVSINQIYVSKPDYNGIKRLSRTPYGVVIGFGMKKVLIKMADGHTTMSYPKSNK
;
A
#
# COMPACT_ATOMS: atom_id res chain seq x y z
N MET A 1 -1.55 18.81 -40.78
CA MET A 1 -2.09 17.51 -40.31
C MET A 1 -1.15 16.67 -39.44
N LYS A 2 0.19 16.80 -39.49
CA LYS A 2 1.12 15.90 -38.78
C LYS A 2 1.16 16.07 -37.25
N ILE A 3 1.04 17.30 -36.73
CA ILE A 3 1.11 17.57 -35.27
C ILE A 3 -0.09 17.03 -34.46
N ARG A 4 -1.30 17.06 -35.03
CA ARG A 4 -2.51 16.54 -34.35
C ARG A 4 -2.50 15.01 -34.24
N SER A 5 -1.93 14.33 -35.23
CA SER A 5 -1.73 12.86 -35.19
C SER A 5 -0.70 12.46 -34.14
N LEU A 6 0.40 13.21 -34.03
CA LEU A 6 1.44 12.98 -33.00
C LEU A 6 0.91 13.18 -31.58
N LEU A 7 0.09 14.22 -31.35
CA LEU A 7 -0.51 14.48 -30.04
C LEU A 7 -1.51 13.38 -29.62
N SER A 8 -2.25 12.82 -30.58
CA SER A 8 -3.16 11.68 -30.35
C SER A 8 -2.39 10.41 -29.95
N LEU A 9 -1.25 10.13 -30.59
CA LEU A 9 -0.40 8.99 -30.25
C LEU A 9 0.20 9.11 -28.84
N ILE A 10 0.55 10.33 -28.41
CA ILE A 10 1.05 10.60 -27.04
C ILE A 10 -0.04 10.39 -25.98
N LEU A 11 -1.30 10.68 -26.31
CA LEU A 11 -2.43 10.48 -25.38
C LEU A 11 -2.76 8.99 -25.16
N ILE A 12 -2.56 8.14 -26.17
CA ILE A 12 -2.81 6.69 -26.05
C ILE A 12 -1.73 6.00 -25.20
N LEU A 13 -0.54 6.58 -25.05
CA LEU A 13 0.54 6.07 -24.22
C LEU A 13 0.42 6.46 -22.73
N THR A 14 -0.69 7.08 -22.31
CA THR A 14 -0.86 7.55 -20.94
C THR A 14 -1.25 6.40 -20.00
N SER A 15 -0.24 5.85 -19.31
CA SER A 15 -0.34 4.92 -18.18
C SER A 15 -0.71 3.45 -18.47
N CYS A 16 0.24 2.71 -19.06
CA CYS A 16 0.17 1.25 -19.03
C CYS A 16 0.56 0.73 -17.63
N ALA A 17 -0.24 -0.19 -17.10
CA ALA A 17 0.10 -0.97 -15.93
C ALA A 17 0.27 -2.44 -16.32
N PHE A 18 1.43 -3.02 -16.00
CA PHE A 18 1.72 -4.43 -16.25
C PHE A 18 1.74 -5.18 -14.92
N HIS A 19 1.11 -6.34 -14.90
CA HIS A 19 1.08 -7.23 -13.74
C HIS A 19 1.73 -8.56 -14.13
N SER A 20 2.57 -9.09 -13.24
CA SER A 20 3.15 -10.42 -13.37
C SER A 20 3.31 -11.02 -11.99
N GLY A 21 3.16 -12.33 -11.83
CA GLY A 21 3.32 -12.95 -10.53
C GLY A 21 3.77 -14.40 -10.60
N THR A 22 4.25 -14.90 -9.47
CA THR A 22 4.66 -16.30 -9.29
C THR A 22 4.07 -16.83 -8.00
N LEU A 23 3.50 -18.04 -8.04
CA LEU A 23 3.03 -18.76 -6.86
C LEU A 23 3.98 -19.92 -6.58
N THR A 24 4.46 -20.01 -5.34
CA THR A 24 5.27 -21.13 -4.84
C THR A 24 4.57 -21.73 -3.64
N SER A 25 4.15 -22.98 -3.77
CA SER A 25 3.50 -23.73 -2.69
C SER A 25 4.39 -24.87 -2.24
N ASN A 26 4.45 -25.10 -0.93
CA ASN A 26 5.08 -26.27 -0.34
C ASN A 26 3.98 -27.28 0.02
N VAL A 27 4.18 -28.53 -0.38
CA VAL A 27 3.30 -29.62 0.05
C VAL A 27 3.65 -29.96 1.48
N THR A 28 2.69 -29.85 2.40
CA THR A 28 2.88 -30.30 3.79
C THR A 28 2.61 -31.79 3.90
N ALA A 29 3.46 -32.49 4.63
CA ALA A 29 3.30 -33.93 4.86
C ALA A 29 2.10 -34.23 5.78
N GLU A 30 1.73 -33.29 6.63
CA GLU A 30 0.66 -33.42 7.62
C GLU A 30 -0.53 -32.51 7.28
N PRO A 31 -1.75 -32.85 7.73
CA PRO A 31 -2.90 -31.96 7.66
C PRO A 31 -2.65 -30.67 8.43
N VAL A 32 -2.99 -29.54 7.82
CA VAL A 32 -2.76 -28.21 8.40
C VAL A 32 -4.07 -27.42 8.58
N VAL A 33 -4.00 -26.41 9.44
CA VAL A 33 -4.99 -25.35 9.56
C VAL A 33 -4.41 -24.06 8.99
N HIS A 34 -5.18 -23.40 8.12
CA HIS A 34 -4.90 -22.04 7.68
C HIS A 34 -5.35 -21.04 8.76
N LYS A 35 -4.38 -20.44 9.44
CA LYS A 35 -4.57 -19.54 10.59
C LYS A 35 -4.76 -18.09 10.16
N ASP A 36 -4.01 -17.65 9.14
CA ASP A 36 -4.02 -16.25 8.73
C ASP A 36 -3.45 -16.04 7.32
N ILE A 37 -3.53 -14.81 6.80
CA ILE A 37 -2.83 -14.39 5.58
C ILE A 37 -1.84 -13.29 5.96
N ALA A 38 -0.57 -13.49 5.59
CA ALA A 38 0.51 -12.52 5.73
C ALA A 38 0.74 -11.77 4.42
N VAL A 39 0.97 -10.45 4.51
CA VAL A 39 1.17 -9.58 3.34
C VAL A 39 2.32 -8.63 3.60
N GLY A 40 3.21 -8.51 2.62
CA GLY A 40 4.29 -7.52 2.62
C GLY A 40 4.39 -6.83 1.27
N VAL A 41 4.76 -5.55 1.29
CA VAL A 41 4.85 -4.74 0.07
C VAL A 41 6.16 -3.96 0.10
N ALA A 42 6.75 -3.78 -1.07
CA ALA A 42 7.83 -2.84 -1.31
C ALA A 42 7.61 -2.14 -2.65
N SER A 43 8.08 -0.90 -2.78
CA SER A 43 8.03 -0.21 -4.07
C SER A 43 9.25 0.68 -4.31
N THR A 44 9.52 0.94 -5.58
CA THR A 44 10.51 1.91 -6.02
C THR A 44 9.90 2.80 -7.09
N ASN A 45 10.36 4.06 -7.12
CA ASN A 45 10.06 5.01 -8.18
C ASN A 45 11.36 5.37 -8.89
N ARG A 46 11.35 5.28 -10.21
CA ARG A 46 12.42 5.72 -11.11
C ARG A 46 11.91 6.91 -11.90
N VAL A 47 12.68 7.98 -11.93
CA VAL A 47 12.40 9.17 -12.73
C VAL A 47 13.50 9.28 -13.76
N LEU A 48 13.13 9.33 -15.05
CA LEU A 48 14.10 9.29 -16.15
C LEU A 48 15.08 8.09 -16.05
N GLN A 49 14.58 6.93 -15.62
CA GLN A 49 15.34 5.70 -15.33
C GLN A 49 16.35 5.79 -14.17
N ILE A 50 16.52 6.96 -13.56
CA ILE A 50 17.36 7.15 -12.38
C ILE A 50 16.50 6.91 -11.13
N GLY A 51 16.94 5.97 -10.27
CA GLY A 51 16.27 5.64 -9.02
C GLY A 51 16.28 4.16 -8.67
N GLY A 52 15.91 3.85 -7.43
CA GLY A 52 15.86 2.47 -6.92
C GLY A 52 17.20 1.86 -6.53
N LEU A 53 18.30 2.61 -6.58
CA LEU A 53 19.63 2.16 -6.15
C LEU A 53 19.73 1.94 -4.63
N SER A 54 18.85 2.55 -3.84
CA SER A 54 18.84 2.44 -2.38
C SER A 54 18.11 1.21 -1.83
N LYS A 55 17.61 0.33 -2.70
CA LYS A 55 16.81 -0.84 -2.30
C LYS A 55 17.60 -2.11 -2.56
N ASP A 56 17.96 -2.82 -1.48
CA ASP A 56 18.80 -4.04 -1.51
C ASP A 56 18.22 -5.16 -2.39
N ALA A 57 16.89 -5.21 -2.52
CA ALA A 57 16.11 -5.91 -3.54
C ALA A 57 14.62 -5.77 -3.18
N LEU A 58 13.75 -5.42 -4.13
CA LEU A 58 12.33 -5.20 -3.83
C LEU A 58 11.64 -6.43 -3.23
N ILE A 59 11.96 -7.63 -3.71
CA ILE A 59 11.42 -8.89 -3.19
C ILE A 59 11.87 -9.11 -1.74
N SER A 60 13.16 -8.87 -1.45
CA SER A 60 13.72 -9.03 -0.10
C SER A 60 13.06 -8.08 0.90
N GLU A 61 12.84 -6.82 0.49
CA GLU A 61 12.16 -5.84 1.33
C GLU A 61 10.67 -6.18 1.53
N ALA A 62 9.97 -6.59 0.47
CA ALA A 62 8.58 -7.02 0.58
C ALA A 62 8.46 -8.23 1.51
N ARG A 63 9.40 -9.19 1.43
CA ARG A 63 9.45 -10.35 2.34
C ARG A 63 9.70 -9.93 3.78
N LYS A 64 10.69 -9.06 4.03
CA LYS A 64 10.96 -8.51 5.38
C LYS A 64 9.71 -7.81 5.94
N ASN A 65 8.99 -7.06 5.10
CA ASN A 65 7.75 -6.40 5.50
C ASN A 65 6.62 -7.39 5.79
N MET A 66 6.51 -8.49 5.03
CA MET A 66 5.56 -9.58 5.30
C MET A 66 5.83 -10.24 6.66
N VAL A 67 7.10 -10.56 6.94
CA VAL A 67 7.50 -11.18 8.21
C VAL A 67 7.27 -10.23 9.39
N ARG A 68 7.53 -8.92 9.22
CA ARG A 68 7.24 -7.91 10.24
C ARG A 68 5.75 -7.70 10.45
N SER A 69 4.94 -7.78 9.40
CA SER A 69 3.49 -7.52 9.47
C SER A 69 2.74 -8.66 10.17
N ARG A 70 3.22 -9.90 10.00
CA ARG A 70 2.70 -11.10 10.67
C ARG A 70 3.87 -12.05 11.01
N PRO A 71 4.61 -11.83 12.11
CA PRO A 71 5.64 -12.76 12.54
C PRO A 71 4.99 -14.11 12.86
N LEU A 72 5.70 -15.20 12.60
CA LEU A 72 5.23 -16.55 12.93
C LEU A 72 5.32 -16.80 14.44
N GLU A 73 4.35 -17.52 14.97
CA GLU A 73 4.28 -17.92 16.38
C GLU A 73 4.20 -19.46 16.48
N GLY A 74 4.86 -20.06 17.48
CA GLY A 74 4.77 -21.51 17.70
C GLY A 74 5.25 -22.36 16.51
N ALA A 75 4.39 -23.28 16.05
CA ALA A 75 4.66 -24.19 14.94
C ALA A 75 4.17 -23.65 13.57
N GLU A 76 3.82 -22.36 13.51
CA GLU A 76 3.35 -21.74 12.27
C GLU A 76 4.43 -21.69 11.18
N GLN A 77 3.99 -21.83 9.93
CA GLN A 77 4.83 -21.74 8.74
C GLN A 77 4.13 -20.90 7.66
N TYR A 78 4.92 -20.27 6.79
CA TYR A 78 4.39 -19.65 5.57
C TYR A 78 4.25 -20.70 4.47
N ASN A 79 3.08 -20.77 3.86
CA ASN A 79 2.81 -21.58 2.68
C ASN A 79 2.12 -20.76 1.58
N ASN A 80 1.99 -21.33 0.38
CA ASN A 80 1.36 -20.67 -0.77
C ASN A 80 1.89 -19.25 -0.99
N ILE A 81 3.22 -19.11 -1.02
CA ILE A 81 3.88 -17.82 -1.16
C ILE A 81 3.69 -17.33 -2.59
N GLU A 82 2.98 -16.22 -2.73
CA GLU A 82 2.74 -15.55 -4.00
C GLU A 82 3.54 -14.24 -4.03
N VAL A 83 4.22 -14.00 -5.15
CA VAL A 83 4.97 -12.77 -5.40
C VAL A 83 4.37 -12.09 -6.62
N ASN A 84 3.83 -10.90 -6.42
CA ASN A 84 3.16 -10.11 -7.43
C ASN A 84 3.94 -8.82 -7.72
N PHE A 85 4.20 -8.57 -8.99
CA PHE A 85 4.81 -7.36 -9.50
C PHE A 85 3.75 -6.53 -10.22
N LYS A 86 3.70 -5.25 -9.89
CA LYS A 86 2.95 -4.24 -10.62
C LYS A 86 3.90 -3.15 -11.08
N ASN A 87 4.04 -3.03 -12.39
CA ASN A 87 4.80 -1.96 -13.03
C ASN A 87 3.83 -0.91 -13.55
N THR A 88 4.02 0.35 -13.16
CA THR A 88 3.21 1.48 -13.61
C THR A 88 4.13 2.47 -14.31
N PHE A 89 3.80 2.79 -15.56
CA PHE A 89 4.58 3.72 -16.37
C PHE A 89 3.84 5.05 -16.47
N TYR A 90 4.58 6.15 -16.36
CA TYR A 90 4.13 7.51 -16.61
C TYR A 90 5.16 8.19 -17.51
N ILE A 91 4.79 9.31 -18.16
CA ILE A 91 5.57 9.92 -19.25
C ILE A 91 7.06 10.08 -18.89
N LEU A 92 7.41 10.41 -17.64
CA LEU A 92 8.78 10.61 -17.18
C LEU A 92 9.21 9.67 -16.05
N GLY A 93 8.53 8.55 -15.85
CA GLY A 93 9.01 7.59 -14.87
C GLY A 93 8.22 6.31 -14.74
N HIS A 94 8.69 5.51 -13.80
CA HIS A 94 8.35 4.11 -13.68
C HIS A 94 8.30 3.74 -12.21
N LYS A 95 7.15 3.20 -11.79
CA LYS A 95 6.97 2.66 -10.45
C LYS A 95 6.90 1.14 -10.55
N THR A 96 7.74 0.45 -9.78
CA THR A 96 7.62 -1.00 -9.56
C THR A 96 7.15 -1.23 -8.14
N LYS A 97 6.04 -1.93 -7.98
CA LYS A 97 5.49 -2.39 -6.70
C LYS A 97 5.59 -3.91 -6.66
N VAL A 98 6.15 -4.44 -5.59
CA VAL A 98 6.19 -5.88 -5.30
C VAL A 98 5.32 -6.13 -4.09
N THR A 99 4.38 -7.06 -4.21
CA THR A 99 3.53 -7.54 -3.12
C THR A 99 3.84 -9.02 -2.92
N ILE A 100 4.13 -9.42 -1.70
CA ILE A 100 4.27 -10.83 -1.31
C ILE A 100 3.12 -11.17 -0.39
N THR A 101 2.41 -12.24 -0.71
CA THR A 101 1.31 -12.83 0.05
C THR A 101 1.70 -14.25 0.44
N ALA A 102 1.31 -14.68 1.63
CA ALA A 102 1.51 -16.06 2.07
C ALA A 102 0.42 -16.47 3.06
N ASP A 103 0.01 -17.72 2.99
CA ASP A 103 -0.82 -18.34 4.01
C ASP A 103 0.02 -18.65 5.24
N VAL A 104 -0.49 -18.33 6.42
CA VAL A 104 0.07 -18.78 7.69
C VAL A 104 -0.67 -20.06 8.05
N ILE A 105 0.06 -21.17 8.04
CA ILE A 105 -0.46 -22.49 8.34
C ILE A 105 0.20 -23.06 9.60
N GLU A 106 -0.49 -23.99 10.25
CA GLU A 106 0.01 -24.72 11.42
C GLU A 106 -0.48 -26.18 11.33
N PRO A 107 0.28 -27.17 11.82
CA PRO A 107 -0.21 -28.55 11.92
C PRO A 107 -1.52 -28.63 12.70
N LYS A 108 -2.40 -29.57 12.32
CA LYS A 108 -3.63 -29.82 13.07
C LYS A 108 -3.33 -30.47 14.41
N ASP A 109 -3.98 -29.98 15.48
CA ASP A 109 -3.95 -30.57 16.81
C ASP A 109 -4.87 -31.81 16.90
N SER A 110 -5.88 -31.91 16.02
CA SER A 110 -6.78 -33.06 15.94
C SER A 110 -7.37 -33.25 14.55
N VAL A 111 -7.80 -34.48 14.25
CA VAL A 111 -8.44 -34.85 12.97
C VAL A 111 -9.72 -34.04 12.70
N ASN A 112 -10.46 -33.71 13.76
CA ASN A 112 -11.74 -32.99 13.66
C ASN A 112 -11.59 -31.47 13.58
N GLN A 113 -10.37 -30.94 13.71
CA GLN A 113 -10.13 -29.51 13.62
C GLN A 113 -10.42 -29.01 12.20
N PRO A 114 -11.15 -27.88 12.04
CA PRO A 114 -11.40 -27.30 10.72
C PRO A 114 -10.08 -26.88 10.06
N SER A 115 -9.97 -27.08 8.75
CA SER A 115 -8.77 -26.70 7.97
C SER A 115 -8.59 -25.20 7.81
N TYR A 116 -9.62 -24.40 8.11
CA TYR A 116 -9.58 -22.95 8.00
C TYR A 116 -10.07 -22.33 9.30
N SER A 117 -9.27 -21.44 9.86
CA SER A 117 -9.71 -20.61 10.99
C SER A 117 -10.72 -19.56 10.53
N GLU A 118 -11.59 -19.12 11.44
CA GLU A 118 -12.53 -18.02 11.16
C GLU A 118 -11.81 -16.74 10.72
N ARG A 119 -10.65 -16.45 11.33
CA ARG A 119 -9.80 -15.30 10.96
C ARG A 119 -9.35 -15.37 9.51
N TYR A 120 -8.90 -16.55 9.06
CA TYR A 120 -8.49 -16.77 7.68
C TYR A 120 -9.67 -16.61 6.71
N LEU A 121 -10.82 -17.25 7.01
CA LEU A 121 -12.04 -17.12 6.21
C LEU A 121 -12.53 -15.67 6.12
N LYS A 122 -12.44 -14.91 7.21
CA LYS A 122 -12.80 -13.48 7.25
C LYS A 122 -11.91 -12.65 6.34
N LYS A 123 -10.61 -12.95 6.21
CA LYS A 123 -9.69 -12.25 5.29
C LYS A 123 -9.87 -12.64 3.82
N LEU A 124 -10.30 -13.88 3.54
CA LEU A 124 -10.66 -14.29 2.18
C LEU A 124 -11.95 -13.62 1.70
N THR A 125 -12.96 -13.56 2.58
CA THR A 125 -14.29 -13.02 2.26
C THR A 125 -14.35 -11.51 2.33
N ASN A 126 -13.59 -10.90 3.23
CA ASN A 126 -13.31 -9.47 3.24
C ASN A 126 -11.85 -9.29 2.80
N PRO A 127 -11.56 -9.19 1.48
CA PRO A 127 -10.26 -8.69 1.05
C PRO A 127 -10.09 -7.36 1.76
N GLY A 128 -9.22 -7.33 2.79
CA GLY A 128 -9.19 -6.27 3.80
C GLY A 128 -9.31 -4.93 3.11
N PRO A 129 -10.18 -4.03 3.61
CA PRO A 129 -10.85 -3.05 2.79
C PRO A 129 -9.81 -2.43 1.89
N GLN A 130 -10.01 -2.61 0.59
CA GLN A 130 -9.70 -1.53 -0.32
C GLN A 130 -10.56 -0.37 0.17
N ILE A 131 -10.08 0.29 1.21
CA ILE A 131 -10.40 1.67 1.44
C ILE A 131 -9.81 2.27 0.18
N ASP A 132 -10.63 2.56 -0.83
CA ASP A 132 -10.23 2.95 -2.20
C ASP A 132 -9.01 3.90 -2.21
N LEU A 133 -8.92 4.69 -1.14
CA LEU A 133 -7.87 5.64 -0.88
C LEU A 133 -6.51 5.06 -0.47
N PHE A 134 -6.43 4.00 0.32
CA PHE A 134 -5.20 3.51 0.94
C PHE A 134 -4.93 2.04 0.63
N ALA A 135 -3.68 1.73 0.33
CA ALA A 135 -3.18 0.36 0.25
C ALA A 135 -1.88 0.21 1.04
N VAL A 136 -1.58 -1.04 1.44
CA VAL A 136 -0.24 -1.37 1.94
C VAL A 136 0.80 -0.99 0.88
N GLY A 137 1.86 -0.32 1.34
CA GLY A 137 2.92 0.25 0.52
C GLY A 137 2.62 1.64 -0.06
N ASP A 138 1.48 2.26 0.26
CA ASP A 138 1.23 3.63 -0.15
C ASP A 138 2.06 4.61 0.67
N SER A 139 2.72 5.54 -0.02
CA SER A 139 3.39 6.68 0.63
C SER A 139 2.35 7.65 1.17
N ILE A 140 2.47 7.98 2.46
CA ILE A 140 1.53 8.82 3.18
C ILE A 140 2.21 10.04 3.79
N THR A 141 1.40 11.03 4.15
CA THR A 141 1.78 12.22 4.94
C THR A 141 0.95 12.26 6.22
N LEU A 142 1.59 12.53 7.36
CA LEU A 142 0.97 12.54 8.69
C LEU A 142 0.65 13.96 9.16
N ASN A 143 -0.62 14.26 9.43
CA ASN A 143 -1.00 15.60 9.87
C ASN A 143 -0.42 16.01 11.24
N ASN A 144 -0.32 15.08 12.19
CA ASN A 144 0.05 15.41 13.59
C ASN A 144 1.56 15.45 13.87
N TYR A 145 2.40 15.33 12.83
CA TYR A 145 3.86 15.19 12.99
C TYR A 145 4.62 16.02 11.95
N ASN A 146 4.34 17.32 11.86
CA ASN A 146 4.98 18.22 10.88
C ASN A 146 4.91 17.68 9.44
N TYR A 147 3.81 17.03 9.07
CA TYR A 147 3.64 16.43 7.74
C TYR A 147 4.73 15.40 7.40
N GLN A 148 5.18 14.65 8.40
CA GLN A 148 6.14 13.56 8.23
C GLN A 148 5.63 12.55 7.20
N LYS A 149 6.53 12.14 6.30
CA LYS A 149 6.28 11.14 5.27
C LYS A 149 6.54 9.74 5.82
N GLY A 150 5.73 8.79 5.38
CA GLY A 150 5.88 7.38 5.72
C GLY A 150 5.25 6.47 4.68
N GLU A 151 5.20 5.18 4.97
CA GLU A 151 4.59 4.15 4.13
C GLU A 151 3.67 3.26 4.97
N ILE A 152 2.51 2.88 4.45
CA ILE A 152 1.60 1.96 5.14
C ILE A 152 2.21 0.55 5.14
N VAL A 153 2.48 0.00 6.33
CA VAL A 153 3.03 -1.36 6.51
C VAL A 153 1.90 -2.38 6.61
N ARG A 154 0.85 -2.08 7.37
CA ARG A 154 -0.36 -2.92 7.47
C ARG A 154 -1.53 -2.14 8.05
N PHE A 155 -2.74 -2.63 7.81
CA PHE A 155 -3.91 -2.19 8.53
C PHE A 155 -4.07 -2.99 9.83
N LEU A 156 -4.64 -2.37 10.86
CA LEU A 156 -4.79 -2.91 12.21
C LEU A 156 -6.25 -2.87 12.64
N GLY A 157 -6.65 -3.90 13.38
CA GLY A 157 -8.02 -4.05 13.89
C GLY A 157 -9.00 -4.52 12.82
N GLU A 158 -10.16 -4.97 13.26
CA GLU A 158 -11.19 -5.52 12.37
C GLU A 158 -11.87 -4.46 11.50
N ASP A 159 -11.93 -3.21 11.98
CA ASP A 159 -12.54 -2.07 11.27
C ASP A 159 -11.52 -1.23 10.49
N PHE A 160 -10.24 -1.63 10.51
CA PHE A 160 -9.14 -1.00 9.76
C PHE A 160 -8.98 0.51 10.02
N HIS A 161 -9.50 1.01 11.15
CA HIS A 161 -9.42 2.41 11.57
C HIS A 161 -8.00 2.85 11.95
N ARG A 162 -7.10 1.90 12.10
CA ARG A 162 -5.70 2.12 12.43
C ARG A 162 -4.81 1.46 11.40
N VAL A 163 -3.68 2.07 11.15
CA VAL A 163 -2.62 1.54 10.30
C VAL A 163 -1.31 1.57 11.06
N GLU A 164 -0.47 0.57 10.83
CA GLU A 164 0.93 0.64 11.15
C GLU A 164 1.66 1.24 9.95
N ILE A 165 2.45 2.27 10.20
CA ILE A 165 3.26 2.96 9.19
C ILE A 165 4.74 2.81 9.51
N SER A 166 5.58 2.79 8.48
CA SER A 166 7.03 2.98 8.60
C SER A 166 7.38 4.42 8.26
N TYR A 167 8.36 4.98 8.95
CA TYR A 167 8.89 6.31 8.68
C TYR A 167 10.36 6.40 9.06
N THR A 168 11.07 7.36 8.47
CA THR A 168 12.47 7.64 8.81
C THR A 168 12.51 8.81 9.80
N ASP A 169 13.20 8.63 10.93
CA ASP A 169 13.41 9.71 11.91
C ASP A 169 14.58 10.64 11.51
N ALA A 170 14.79 11.70 12.28
CA ALA A 170 15.86 12.68 12.01
C ALA A 170 17.28 12.07 12.06
N LYS A 171 17.44 10.90 12.69
CA LYS A 171 18.70 10.16 12.76
C LYS A 171 18.82 9.09 11.65
N ASN A 172 17.95 9.17 10.64
CA ASN A 172 17.88 8.24 9.51
C ASN A 172 17.53 6.79 9.90
N ASN A 173 16.92 6.58 11.07
CA ASN A 173 16.47 5.25 11.48
C ASN A 173 15.04 4.99 11.00
N VAL A 174 14.81 3.80 10.45
CA VAL A 174 13.45 3.34 10.12
C VAL A 174 12.74 2.92 11.41
N LYS A 175 11.61 3.55 11.69
CA LYS A 175 10.73 3.25 12.82
C LYS A 175 9.34 2.92 12.33
N THR A 176 8.58 2.18 13.15
CA THR A 176 7.15 2.00 12.91
C THR A 176 6.32 2.68 13.98
N LYS A 177 5.08 3.07 13.62
CA LYS A 177 4.10 3.60 14.57
C LYS A 177 2.69 3.26 14.12
N LYS A 178 1.80 3.08 15.09
CA LYS A 178 0.37 2.84 14.88
C LYS A 178 -0.38 4.18 14.88
N VAL A 179 -1.02 4.53 13.79
CA VAL A 179 -1.75 5.81 13.63
C VAL A 179 -3.19 5.57 13.16
N SER A 180 -4.08 6.54 13.39
CA SER A 180 -5.44 6.46 12.84
C SER A 180 -5.41 6.73 11.34
N ILE A 181 -6.25 6.03 10.58
CA ILE A 181 -6.37 6.25 9.14
C ILE A 181 -6.87 7.68 8.80
N ASN A 182 -7.57 8.33 9.73
CA ASN A 182 -8.04 9.71 9.58
C ASN A 182 -6.90 10.76 9.71
N GLN A 183 -5.69 10.32 10.09
CA GLN A 183 -4.52 11.19 10.27
C GLN A 183 -3.51 11.09 9.13
N ILE A 184 -3.73 10.18 8.18
CA ILE A 184 -2.86 9.96 7.03
C ILE A 184 -3.49 10.47 5.74
N TYR A 185 -2.62 10.91 4.84
CA TYR A 185 -3.01 11.47 3.54
C TYR A 185 -2.14 10.85 2.45
N VAL A 186 -2.76 10.39 1.36
CA VAL A 186 -2.04 9.89 0.17
C VAL A 186 -1.99 10.96 -0.92
N SER A 187 -0.93 10.93 -1.72
CA SER A 187 -0.74 11.83 -2.86
C SER A 187 -1.12 11.14 -4.18
N LYS A 188 -2.41 10.77 -4.34
CA LYS A 188 -2.95 10.24 -5.61
C LYS A 188 -3.21 11.37 -6.63
N PRO A 189 -3.36 11.09 -7.94
CA PRO A 189 -3.74 12.11 -8.92
C PRO A 189 -5.15 12.68 -8.69
N ASP A 190 -6.08 11.84 -8.27
CA ASP A 190 -7.46 12.19 -7.98
C ASP A 190 -8.09 11.21 -6.96
N TYR A 191 -9.15 11.66 -6.30
CA TYR A 191 -9.98 10.84 -5.42
C TYR A 191 -11.36 11.48 -5.23
N ASN A 192 -12.43 10.69 -5.33
CA ASN A 192 -13.83 11.15 -5.19
C ASN A 192 -14.14 12.42 -6.00
N GLY A 193 -13.70 12.46 -7.26
CA GLY A 193 -13.93 13.58 -8.18
C GLY A 193 -13.05 14.82 -7.94
N ILE A 194 -12.15 14.79 -6.94
CA ILE A 194 -11.25 15.90 -6.64
C ILE A 194 -9.87 15.59 -7.20
N LYS A 195 -9.34 16.50 -8.02
CA LYS A 195 -7.98 16.38 -8.59
C LYS A 195 -6.94 16.95 -7.64
N ARG A 196 -5.80 16.27 -7.51
CA ARG A 196 -4.62 16.81 -6.85
C ARG A 196 -4.14 18.01 -7.66
N LEU A 197 -3.62 19.02 -6.97
CA LEU A 197 -3.23 20.31 -7.50
C LEU A 197 -4.40 21.21 -7.96
N SER A 198 -5.65 20.81 -7.72
CA SER A 198 -6.79 21.72 -7.89
C SER A 198 -6.73 22.85 -6.86
N ARG A 199 -7.16 24.05 -7.28
CA ARG A 199 -7.28 25.22 -6.40
C ARG A 199 -8.62 25.19 -5.67
N THR A 200 -8.58 25.52 -4.40
CA THR A 200 -9.72 25.80 -3.52
C THR A 200 -9.61 27.24 -3.04
N PRO A 201 -10.66 27.81 -2.42
CA PRO A 201 -10.57 29.14 -1.80
C PRO A 201 -9.45 29.27 -0.75
N TYR A 202 -9.00 28.15 -0.17
CA TYR A 202 -8.01 28.12 0.90
C TYR A 202 -6.59 27.79 0.41
N GLY A 203 -6.42 27.29 -0.82
CA GLY A 203 -5.12 26.84 -1.33
C GLY A 203 -5.22 25.68 -2.31
N VAL A 204 -4.12 24.94 -2.46
CA VAL A 204 -3.96 23.85 -3.44
C VAL A 204 -4.09 22.49 -2.78
N VAL A 205 -4.90 21.58 -3.34
CA VAL A 205 -5.02 20.21 -2.84
C VAL A 205 -3.71 19.44 -3.09
N ILE A 206 -3.06 18.95 -2.03
CA ILE A 206 -1.80 18.20 -2.12
C ILE A 206 -1.91 16.74 -1.67
N GLY A 207 -3.01 16.34 -1.04
CA GLY A 207 -3.25 14.96 -0.63
C GLY A 207 -4.68 14.70 -0.20
N PHE A 208 -5.00 13.42 -0.04
CA PHE A 208 -6.35 12.92 0.21
C PHE A 208 -6.35 12.02 1.45
N GLY A 209 -7.26 12.29 2.38
CA GLY A 209 -7.58 11.44 3.53
C GLY A 209 -9.04 10.99 3.48
N MET A 210 -9.44 10.08 4.37
CA MET A 210 -10.79 9.47 4.35
C MET A 210 -11.94 10.48 4.30
N LYS A 211 -11.84 11.55 5.08
CA LYS A 211 -12.91 12.54 5.27
C LYS A 211 -12.47 13.95 4.89
N LYS A 212 -11.18 14.15 4.66
CA LYS A 212 -10.54 15.46 4.54
C LYS A 212 -9.52 15.45 3.42
N VAL A 213 -9.31 16.59 2.79
CA VAL A 213 -8.21 16.82 1.85
C VAL A 213 -7.13 17.65 2.55
N LEU A 214 -5.88 17.37 2.19
CA LEU A 214 -4.72 18.13 2.62
C LEU A 214 -4.52 19.29 1.65
N ILE A 215 -4.50 20.52 2.17
CA ILE A 215 -4.39 21.76 1.38
C ILE A 215 -3.12 22.49 1.75
N LYS A 216 -2.34 22.88 0.74
CA LYS A 216 -1.22 23.82 0.88
C LYS A 216 -1.70 25.23 0.58
N MET A 217 -1.64 26.10 1.57
CA MET A 217 -2.01 27.51 1.51
C MET A 217 -0.94 28.34 0.77
N ALA A 218 -1.29 29.58 0.41
CA ALA A 218 -0.40 30.47 -0.35
C ALA A 218 0.85 30.91 0.45
N ASP A 219 0.72 31.00 1.78
CA ASP A 219 1.80 31.26 2.73
C ASP A 219 2.72 30.05 2.96
N GLY A 220 2.43 28.91 2.31
CA GLY A 220 3.18 27.67 2.45
C GLY A 220 2.72 26.77 3.59
N HIS A 221 1.83 27.23 4.48
CA HIS A 221 1.25 26.40 5.53
C HIS A 221 0.35 25.31 4.94
N THR A 222 0.24 24.20 5.66
CA THR A 222 -0.63 23.09 5.26
C THR A 222 -1.79 23.00 6.25
N THR A 223 -3.00 22.74 5.75
CA THR A 223 -4.21 22.60 6.54
C THR A 223 -5.10 21.49 5.99
N MET A 224 -6.17 21.15 6.68
CA MET A 224 -7.15 20.14 6.27
C MET A 224 -8.50 20.81 5.99
N SER A 225 -9.16 20.43 4.89
CA SER A 225 -10.54 20.85 4.61
C SER A 225 -11.42 19.64 4.35
N TYR A 226 -12.70 19.76 4.69
CA TYR A 226 -13.70 18.83 4.20
C TYR A 226 -14.02 19.16 2.74
N PRO A 227 -14.04 18.17 1.84
CA PRO A 227 -14.56 18.39 0.51
C PRO A 227 -16.04 18.78 0.61
N LYS A 228 -16.46 19.86 -0.07
CA LYS A 228 -17.89 20.15 -0.20
C LYS A 228 -18.52 18.97 -0.94
N SER A 229 -19.47 18.30 -0.28
CA SER A 229 -20.25 17.24 -0.91
C SER A 229 -21.06 17.86 -2.05
N ASN A 230 -20.65 17.64 -3.29
CA ASN A 230 -21.52 17.86 -4.44
C ASN A 230 -22.54 16.71 -4.43
N LYS A 231 -23.59 16.86 -3.61
CA LYS A 231 -24.84 16.12 -3.80
C LYS A 231 -25.64 16.81 -4.89
#